data_AF-A0A8C3SQF3-F1
#
_entry.id   AF-A0A8C3SQF3-F1
#
_cell.length_a   1.000
_cell.length_b   1.000
_cell.length_c   1.000
_cell.angle_alpha   90.00
_cell.angle_beta   90.00
_cell.angle_gamma   90.00
#
_symmetry.space_group_name_H-M   'P 1'
#
loop_
_entity.id
_entity.type
_entity.pdbx_description
1 polymer ?
#
loop_
_entity_poly.entity_id
_entity_poly.type
_entity_poly.pdbx_seq_one_letter_code
_entity_poly.pdbx_strand_id
1 'polypeptide(L)'
;HFLFYFFVFPGLKNNPELRVVLLFVYNSWKSGADRFLHQIINPLNEKSIILAGGHVESLTSLTTTENNTEAGDSCGVVGLAFSGPQLQSATVLLDQDVIDERTVEAAMQRLKAANIPEHNTIGFMFACIGRGYQYYKTKRNLEADAFRKFFPNVPLFGFFGHGEIGCDRIVTGNFILRECSDIKDDLLHCYTTVMTLIHLGSTKANQV
;
A
#
# COMPACT_ATOMS: atom_id res chain seq x y z
N HIS A 1 -16.62 -13.63 -7.76
CA HIS A 1 -16.08 -14.60 -6.79
C HIS A 1 -14.66 -14.14 -6.49
N PHE A 2 -14.45 -13.37 -5.43
CA PHE A 2 -13.12 -12.88 -5.06
C PHE A 2 -12.45 -13.94 -4.19
N LEU A 3 -11.45 -14.63 -4.74
CA LEU A 3 -10.66 -15.58 -3.98
C LEU A 3 -9.58 -14.80 -3.23
N PHE A 4 -9.70 -14.71 -1.91
CA PHE A 4 -8.61 -14.27 -1.04
C PHE A 4 -7.66 -15.45 -0.85
N TYR A 5 -6.52 -15.41 -1.52
CA TYR A 5 -5.44 -16.36 -1.25
C TYR A 5 -4.47 -15.76 -0.23
N PHE A 6 -4.35 -16.39 0.94
CA PHE A 6 -3.18 -16.26 1.79
C PHE A 6 -2.06 -17.08 1.15
N PHE A 7 -1.11 -16.44 0.46
CA PHE A 7 -0.05 -17.14 -0.25
C PHE A 7 1.23 -17.26 0.57
N VAL A 8 1.88 -18.42 0.42
CA VAL A 8 3.31 -18.61 0.69
C VAL A 8 4.09 -18.05 -0.51
N PHE A 9 5.16 -17.30 -0.23
CA PHE A 9 5.99 -16.49 -1.14
C PHE A 9 6.29 -17.02 -2.57
N PRO A 10 6.53 -18.33 -2.82
CA PRO A 10 6.94 -18.82 -4.13
C PRO A 10 5.91 -18.62 -5.26
N GLY A 11 4.62 -18.55 -4.93
CA GLY A 11 3.54 -18.40 -5.92
C GLY A 11 3.41 -16.99 -6.51
N LEU A 12 3.92 -15.97 -5.81
CA LEU A 12 3.75 -14.57 -6.21
C LEU A 12 4.73 -14.14 -7.29
N LYS A 13 6.01 -14.47 -7.13
CA LYS A 13 7.09 -14.01 -8.03
C LYS A 13 6.92 -14.47 -9.48
N ASN A 14 6.33 -15.64 -9.69
CA ASN A 14 6.17 -16.22 -11.03
C ASN A 14 4.80 -15.89 -11.65
N ASN A 15 4.00 -15.02 -11.03
CA ASN A 15 2.70 -14.64 -11.54
C ASN A 15 2.83 -13.41 -12.46
N PRO A 16 2.73 -13.57 -13.81
CA PRO A 16 2.89 -12.47 -14.76
C PRO A 16 1.76 -11.43 -14.67
N GLU A 17 0.65 -11.77 -14.00
CA GLU A 17 -0.49 -10.89 -13.79
C GLU A 17 -0.44 -10.18 -12.43
N LEU A 18 0.56 -10.43 -11.59
CA LEU A 18 0.70 -9.73 -10.31
C LEU A 18 0.92 -8.24 -10.55
N ARG A 19 0.10 -7.40 -9.90
CA ARG A 19 0.17 -5.94 -10.04
C ARG A 19 0.26 -5.20 -8.72
N VAL A 20 -0.30 -5.74 -7.64
CA VAL A 20 -0.25 -5.11 -6.31
C VAL A 20 -0.03 -6.16 -5.24
N VAL A 21 0.83 -5.87 -4.27
CA VAL A 21 0.93 -6.61 -3.00
C VAL A 21 0.86 -5.61 -1.86
N LEU A 22 -0.15 -5.76 -1.02
CA LEU A 22 -0.25 -5.06 0.25
C LEU A 22 0.46 -5.88 1.33
N LEU A 23 1.40 -5.28 2.06
CA LEU A 23 2.23 -5.95 3.07
C LEU A 23 1.95 -5.40 4.47
N PHE A 24 1.63 -6.29 5.40
CA PHE A 24 1.38 -5.97 6.80
C PHE A 24 2.42 -6.69 7.65
N VAL A 25 3.39 -5.94 8.18
CA VAL A 25 4.49 -6.47 8.98
C VAL A 25 4.13 -6.32 10.45
N TYR A 26 4.26 -7.39 11.23
CA TYR A 26 4.03 -7.36 12.68
C TYR A 26 5.25 -7.88 13.44
N ASN A 27 5.41 -7.46 14.69
CA ASN A 27 6.54 -7.84 15.55
C ASN A 27 7.93 -7.54 14.94
N SER A 28 8.06 -6.44 14.17
CA SER A 28 9.29 -6.07 13.44
C SER A 28 10.44 -5.53 14.30
N TRP A 29 10.21 -5.26 15.58
CA TRP A 29 11.25 -4.89 16.55
C TRP A 29 12.24 -6.00 16.91
N LYS A 30 11.99 -7.24 16.49
CA LYS A 30 12.85 -8.40 16.79
C LYS A 30 14.12 -8.36 15.93
N SER A 31 15.24 -8.82 16.51
CA SER A 31 16.51 -8.94 15.79
C SER A 31 16.37 -9.80 14.53
N GLY A 32 16.84 -9.29 13.39
CA GLY A 32 16.77 -9.97 12.09
C GLY A 32 15.46 -9.78 11.32
N ALA A 33 14.47 -9.06 11.87
CA ALA A 33 13.25 -8.69 11.17
C ALA A 33 13.52 -7.87 9.90
N ASP A 34 14.49 -6.95 9.96
CA ASP A 34 14.93 -6.15 8.81
C ASP A 34 15.45 -7.04 7.65
N ARG A 35 16.35 -7.97 7.96
CA ARG A 35 16.86 -8.95 6.98
C ARG A 35 15.74 -9.78 6.37
N PHE A 36 14.82 -10.26 7.20
CA PHE A 36 13.65 -11.03 6.77
C PHE A 36 12.74 -10.19 5.85
N LEU A 37 12.50 -8.94 6.19
CA LEU A 37 11.70 -8.02 5.39
C LEU A 37 12.35 -7.74 4.04
N HIS A 38 13.66 -7.53 3.99
CA HIS A 38 14.39 -7.38 2.73
C HIS A 38 14.34 -8.64 1.85
N GLN A 39 14.35 -9.85 2.44
CA GLN A 39 14.16 -11.10 1.68
C GLN A 39 12.78 -11.19 1.02
N ILE A 40 11.78 -10.50 1.58
CA ILE A 40 10.41 -10.41 1.09
C ILE A 40 10.26 -9.29 0.06
N ILE A 41 10.73 -8.09 0.38
CA ILE A 41 10.54 -6.89 -0.45
C ILE A 41 11.40 -6.95 -1.71
N ASN A 42 12.67 -7.34 -1.61
CA ASN A 42 13.60 -7.24 -2.74
C ASN A 42 13.18 -8.04 -3.97
N PRO A 43 12.62 -9.26 -3.85
CA PRO A 43 12.10 -10.00 -5.00
C PRO A 43 10.81 -9.43 -5.59
N LEU A 44 10.02 -8.69 -4.82
CA LEU A 44 8.74 -8.12 -5.28
C LEU A 44 8.85 -6.65 -5.70
N ASN A 45 9.96 -5.98 -5.40
CA ASN A 45 10.26 -4.60 -5.78
C ASN A 45 10.61 -4.50 -7.27
N GLU A 46 9.68 -4.94 -8.10
CA GLU A 46 9.69 -4.81 -9.55
C GLU A 46 8.82 -3.61 -9.94
N LYS A 47 9.22 -2.85 -10.95
CA LYS A 47 8.50 -1.64 -11.39
C LYS A 47 7.09 -1.92 -11.92
N SER A 48 6.80 -3.18 -12.27
CA SER A 48 5.49 -3.69 -12.69
C SER A 48 4.54 -4.02 -11.53
N ILE A 49 5.02 -3.98 -10.28
CA ILE A 49 4.27 -4.34 -9.08
C ILE A 49 4.22 -3.13 -8.16
N ILE A 50 3.05 -2.80 -7.61
CA ILE A 50 2.94 -1.89 -6.48
C ILE A 50 3.14 -2.68 -5.20
N LEU A 51 4.13 -2.26 -4.41
CA LEU A 51 4.28 -2.68 -3.02
C LEU A 51 3.82 -1.54 -2.13
N ALA A 52 2.83 -1.79 -1.28
CA ALA A 52 2.34 -0.81 -0.33
C ALA A 52 2.02 -1.48 1.01
N GLY A 53 2.03 -0.74 2.11
CA GLY A 53 1.64 -1.29 3.41
C GLY A 53 2.39 -0.62 4.55
N GLY A 54 2.68 -1.39 5.60
CA GLY A 54 3.36 -0.85 6.77
C GLY A 54 3.48 -1.81 7.94
N HIS A 55 4.04 -1.27 9.02
CA HIS A 55 4.29 -1.96 10.27
C HIS A 55 3.11 -1.78 11.22
N VAL A 56 2.41 -2.88 11.51
CA VAL A 56 1.28 -2.93 12.45
C VAL A 56 1.74 -3.52 13.79
N GLU A 57 1.08 -3.11 14.87
CA GLU A 57 1.39 -3.63 16.21
C GLU A 57 1.03 -5.12 16.34
N SER A 58 -0.17 -5.49 15.89
CA SER A 58 -0.67 -6.87 15.97
C SER A 58 -1.68 -7.15 14.86
N LEU A 59 -1.83 -8.44 14.52
CA LEU A 59 -2.83 -8.93 13.58
C LEU A 59 -3.86 -9.77 14.34
N THR A 60 -5.13 -9.45 14.19
CA THR A 60 -6.22 -10.23 14.79
C THR A 60 -7.03 -10.92 13.69
N SER A 61 -7.36 -12.20 13.91
CA SER A 61 -8.27 -12.94 13.03
C SER A 61 -9.61 -13.17 13.72
N LEU A 62 -10.70 -12.95 12.98
CA LEU A 62 -12.05 -13.21 13.47
C LEU A 62 -12.40 -14.71 13.48
N THR A 63 -11.58 -15.57 12.87
CA THR A 63 -11.81 -17.03 12.77
C THR A 63 -11.16 -17.83 13.90
N THR A 64 -10.31 -17.21 14.71
CA THR A 64 -9.69 -17.85 15.88
C THR A 64 -10.62 -17.75 17.09
N THR A 65 -11.64 -18.61 17.12
CA THR A 65 -12.24 -19.03 18.39
C THR A 65 -11.22 -19.89 19.13
N GLU A 66 -10.83 -19.45 20.32
CA GLU A 66 -10.13 -20.26 21.33
C GLU A 66 -8.74 -20.78 20.91
N ASN A 67 -7.69 -20.02 21.28
CA ASN A 67 -6.66 -20.50 22.20
C ASN A 67 -5.62 -19.39 22.41
N ASN A 68 -5.49 -18.96 23.66
CA ASN A 68 -4.39 -18.14 24.17
C ASN A 68 -3.08 -18.92 24.11
N THR A 69 -2.56 -19.18 22.91
CA THR A 69 -1.15 -19.51 22.73
C THR A 69 -0.46 -18.24 22.30
N GLU A 70 0.25 -17.65 23.26
CA GLU A 70 1.17 -16.52 23.15
C GLU A 70 1.64 -16.25 21.71
N ALA A 71 0.94 -15.34 21.02
CA ALA A 71 1.40 -14.73 19.77
C ALA A 71 2.54 -13.73 20.05
N GLY A 72 3.48 -14.09 20.94
CA GLY A 72 4.37 -13.16 21.63
C GLY A 72 5.78 -13.04 21.04
N ASP A 73 6.19 -13.91 20.11
CA ASP A 73 7.65 -14.03 19.84
C ASP A 73 8.12 -14.09 18.39
N SER A 74 7.25 -14.25 17.39
CA SER A 74 7.67 -14.29 15.98
C SER A 74 7.36 -12.99 15.23
N CYS A 75 8.35 -12.49 14.49
CA CYS A 75 8.16 -11.50 13.43
C CYS A 75 7.51 -12.17 12.22
N GLY A 76 6.57 -11.50 11.57
CA GLY A 76 5.91 -12.04 10.38
C GLY A 76 5.38 -10.98 9.44
N VAL A 77 5.04 -11.42 8.24
CA VAL A 77 4.42 -10.60 7.20
C VAL A 77 3.17 -11.31 6.72
N VAL A 78 2.06 -10.57 6.65
CA VAL A 78 0.87 -10.98 5.91
C VAL A 78 0.79 -10.15 4.63
N GLY A 79 0.53 -10.82 3.52
CA GLY A 79 0.42 -10.20 2.21
C GLY A 79 -0.98 -10.38 1.62
N LEU A 80 -1.51 -9.33 1.00
CA LEU A 80 -2.70 -9.41 0.14
C LEU A 80 -2.30 -9.05 -1.29
N ALA A 81 -2.41 -10.00 -2.21
CA ALA A 81 -2.00 -9.83 -3.59
C ALA A 81 -3.19 -9.65 -4.54
N PHE A 82 -3.05 -8.72 -5.47
CA PHE A 82 -3.99 -8.48 -6.57
C PHE A 82 -3.30 -8.80 -7.89
N SER A 83 -3.86 -9.76 -8.61
CA SER A 83 -3.39 -10.17 -9.93
C SER A 83 -4.51 -10.11 -10.95
N GLY A 84 -4.19 -9.64 -12.16
CA GLY A 84 -5.12 -9.61 -13.27
C GLY A 84 -4.72 -8.57 -14.33
N PRO A 85 -5.06 -8.80 -15.61
CA PRO A 85 -4.63 -7.96 -16.72
C PRO A 85 -5.32 -6.59 -16.75
N GLN A 86 -6.49 -6.47 -16.09
CA GLN A 86 -7.27 -5.23 -16.02
C GLN A 86 -6.94 -4.36 -14.80
N LEU A 87 -6.08 -4.84 -13.89
CA LEU A 87 -5.70 -4.09 -12.71
C LEU A 87 -4.89 -2.86 -13.11
N GLN A 88 -5.30 -1.72 -12.56
CA GLN A 88 -4.53 -0.49 -12.59
C GLN A 88 -4.31 -0.03 -11.17
N SER A 89 -3.15 0.50 -10.87
CA SER A 89 -2.80 0.90 -9.52
C SER A 89 -1.86 2.09 -9.55
N ALA A 90 -1.96 2.94 -8.54
CA ALA A 90 -1.06 4.07 -8.36
C ALA A 90 -0.79 4.30 -6.88
N THR A 91 0.42 4.67 -6.54
CA THR A 91 0.85 5.08 -5.21
C THR A 91 1.51 6.43 -5.25
N VAL A 92 1.28 7.20 -4.19
CA VAL A 92 2.07 8.39 -3.88
C VAL A 92 2.57 8.30 -2.44
N LEU A 93 3.85 8.61 -2.26
CA LEU A 93 4.50 8.80 -0.98
C LEU A 93 4.36 10.28 -0.59
N LEU A 94 3.84 10.49 0.61
CA LEU A 94 3.89 11.76 1.31
C LEU A 94 5.07 11.64 2.29
N ASP A 95 6.21 12.21 1.90
CA ASP A 95 7.43 12.20 2.71
C ASP A 95 7.39 13.25 3.84
N GLN A 96 8.51 13.39 4.55
CA GLN A 96 8.62 14.28 5.71
C GLN A 96 8.53 15.77 5.36
N ASP A 97 8.65 16.15 4.08
CA ASP A 97 8.52 17.53 3.60
C ASP A 97 7.05 17.92 3.35
N VAL A 98 6.13 16.95 3.36
CA VAL A 98 4.69 17.18 3.25
C VAL A 98 4.10 17.56 4.61
N ILE A 99 4.18 18.84 4.95
CA ILE A 99 3.92 19.37 6.31
C ILE A 99 2.61 20.17 6.47
N ASP A 100 1.88 20.43 5.39
CA ASP A 100 0.69 21.28 5.41
C ASP A 100 -0.34 20.92 4.34
N GLU A 101 -1.49 21.59 4.37
CA GLU A 101 -2.61 21.31 3.47
C GLU A 101 -2.22 21.46 2.00
N ARG A 102 -1.39 22.46 1.67
CA ARG A 102 -0.98 22.72 0.30
C ARG A 102 -0.09 21.60 -0.23
N THR A 103 0.88 21.16 0.56
CA THR A 103 1.80 20.07 0.20
C THR A 103 1.08 18.71 0.14
N VAL A 104 0.12 18.47 1.04
CA VAL A 104 -0.75 17.28 1.00
C VAL A 104 -1.62 17.27 -0.26
N GLU A 105 -2.27 18.39 -0.59
CA GLU A 105 -3.09 18.49 -1.81
C GLU A 105 -2.23 18.34 -3.08
N ALA A 106 -1.00 18.84 -3.09
CA ALA A 106 -0.07 18.61 -4.19
C ALA A 106 0.25 17.12 -4.36
N ALA A 107 0.43 16.36 -3.27
CA ALA A 107 0.61 14.91 -3.34
C ALA A 107 -0.64 14.20 -3.88
N MET A 108 -1.85 14.60 -3.45
CA MET A 108 -3.09 14.05 -4.00
C MET A 108 -3.28 14.37 -5.48
N GLN A 109 -2.85 15.56 -5.91
CA GLN A 109 -2.86 15.94 -7.31
C GLN A 109 -1.89 15.10 -8.15
N ARG A 110 -0.70 14.77 -7.63
CA ARG A 110 0.22 13.81 -8.27
C ARG A 110 -0.43 12.44 -8.43
N LEU A 111 -1.10 11.93 -7.39
CA LEU A 111 -1.86 10.67 -7.48
C LEU A 111 -3.00 10.76 -8.49
N LYS A 112 -3.71 11.89 -8.55
CA LYS A 112 -4.80 12.11 -9.51
C LYS A 112 -4.31 12.13 -10.95
N ALA A 113 -3.10 12.64 -11.19
CA ALA A 113 -2.46 12.65 -12.50
C ALA A 113 -2.18 11.24 -13.06
N ALA A 114 -2.20 10.19 -12.23
CA ALA A 114 -2.16 8.81 -12.69
C ALA A 114 -3.39 8.39 -13.51
N ASN A 115 -4.47 9.18 -13.48
CA ASN A 115 -5.69 8.97 -14.25
C ASN A 115 -6.36 7.60 -14.02
N ILE A 116 -6.25 7.08 -12.80
CA ILE A 116 -6.95 5.86 -12.36
C ILE A 116 -8.45 6.16 -12.25
N PRO A 117 -9.34 5.35 -12.87
CA PRO A 117 -10.78 5.54 -12.74
C PRO A 117 -11.24 5.48 -11.29
N GLU A 118 -12.26 6.23 -10.90
CA GLU A 118 -12.78 6.17 -9.51
C GLU A 118 -13.77 5.03 -9.29
N HIS A 119 -14.56 4.69 -10.31
CA HIS A 119 -15.50 3.57 -10.21
C HIS A 119 -14.76 2.24 -10.19
N ASN A 120 -15.16 1.32 -9.31
CA ASN A 120 -14.49 0.03 -9.07
C ASN A 120 -13.03 0.17 -8.59
N THR A 121 -12.75 1.23 -7.84
CA THR A 121 -11.44 1.52 -7.26
C THR A 121 -11.54 1.60 -5.76
N ILE A 122 -10.50 1.13 -5.08
CA ILE A 122 -10.37 1.17 -3.62
C ILE A 122 -9.09 1.95 -3.29
N GLY A 123 -9.20 2.88 -2.34
CA GLY A 123 -8.07 3.61 -1.77
C GLY A 123 -7.55 2.93 -0.51
N PHE A 124 -6.23 2.93 -0.32
CA PHE A 124 -5.57 2.58 0.94
C PHE A 124 -4.67 3.72 1.40
N MET A 125 -4.69 4.00 2.70
CA MET A 125 -3.81 4.97 3.38
C MET A 125 -3.02 4.25 4.46
N PHE A 126 -1.71 4.16 4.30
CA PHE A 126 -0.81 3.63 5.32
C PHE A 126 -0.01 4.81 5.87
N ALA A 127 -0.37 5.27 7.05
CA ALA A 127 0.18 6.50 7.62
C ALA A 127 1.00 6.20 8.88
N CYS A 128 2.10 6.89 9.07
CA CYS A 128 2.82 6.80 10.34
C CYS A 128 1.96 7.35 11.47
N ILE A 129 2.00 6.73 12.64
CA ILE A 129 1.39 7.29 13.86
C ILE A 129 1.91 8.71 14.18
N GLY A 130 3.12 9.05 13.72
CA GLY A 130 3.68 10.39 13.82
C GLY A 130 2.98 11.42 12.93
N ARG A 131 2.28 11.02 11.86
CA ARG A 131 1.64 11.89 10.86
C ARG A 131 0.17 12.15 11.19
N GLY A 132 -0.04 12.87 12.28
CA GLY A 132 -1.37 13.18 12.75
C GLY A 132 -1.54 14.63 13.16
N TYR A 133 -2.47 14.83 14.09
CA TYR A 133 -2.86 16.13 14.60
C TYR A 133 -1.68 17.02 15.03
N GLN A 134 -0.68 16.45 15.70
CA GLN A 134 0.49 17.20 16.18
C GLN A 134 1.40 17.62 15.02
N TYR A 135 1.67 16.70 14.10
CA TYR A 135 2.49 16.97 12.91
C TYR A 135 1.88 18.08 12.05
N TYR A 136 0.56 18.05 11.86
CA TYR A 136 -0.18 19.05 11.08
C TYR A 136 -0.67 20.25 11.88
N LYS A 137 0.08 20.68 12.91
CA LYS A 137 -0.18 21.91 13.68
C LYS A 137 -1.65 22.03 14.10
N THR A 138 -2.20 20.98 14.70
CA THR A 138 -3.59 20.85 15.18
C THR A 138 -4.68 20.64 14.12
N LYS A 139 -4.33 20.33 12.86
CA LYS A 139 -5.33 19.87 11.87
C LYS A 139 -5.53 18.35 11.96
N ARG A 140 -6.77 17.91 12.12
CA ARG A 140 -7.15 16.49 12.12
C ARG A 140 -7.43 16.03 10.69
N ASN A 141 -7.22 14.74 10.43
CA ASN A 141 -7.61 14.07 9.18
C ASN A 141 -7.09 14.70 7.88
N LEU A 142 -6.06 15.54 7.93
CA LEU A 142 -5.66 16.38 6.80
C LEU A 142 -5.44 15.59 5.51
N GLU A 143 -4.71 14.48 5.59
CA GLU A 143 -4.42 13.61 4.44
C GLU A 143 -5.66 12.89 3.90
N ALA A 144 -6.51 12.38 4.80
CA ALA A 144 -7.74 11.67 4.43
C ALA A 144 -8.80 12.63 3.85
N ASP A 145 -8.90 13.84 4.39
CA ASP A 145 -9.79 14.89 3.90
C ASP A 145 -9.34 15.40 2.53
N ALA A 146 -8.03 15.60 2.34
CA ALA A 146 -7.45 15.89 1.04
C ALA A 146 -7.71 14.76 0.04
N PHE A 147 -7.53 13.49 0.43
CA PHE A 147 -7.88 12.37 -0.43
C PHE A 147 -9.35 12.43 -0.87
N ARG A 148 -10.27 12.64 0.08
CA ARG A 148 -11.72 12.73 -0.20
C ARG A 148 -12.06 13.87 -1.16
N LYS A 149 -11.35 15.00 -1.07
CA LYS A 149 -11.51 16.14 -1.98
C LYS A 149 -11.18 15.78 -3.43
N PHE A 150 -10.13 14.98 -3.66
CA PHE A 150 -9.67 14.59 -5.01
C PHE A 150 -10.32 13.30 -5.53
N PHE A 151 -10.80 12.42 -4.63
CA PHE A 151 -11.39 11.12 -4.95
C PHE A 151 -12.70 10.88 -4.18
N PRO A 152 -13.75 11.68 -4.44
CA PRO A 152 -14.98 11.66 -3.63
C PRO A 152 -15.74 10.32 -3.69
N ASN A 153 -15.59 9.55 -4.78
CA ASN A 153 -16.30 8.29 -4.97
C ASN A 153 -15.47 7.04 -4.62
N VAL A 154 -14.21 7.23 -4.19
CA VAL A 154 -13.32 6.12 -3.85
C VAL A 154 -13.37 5.88 -2.35
N PRO A 155 -13.77 4.68 -1.88
CA PRO A 155 -13.69 4.35 -0.46
C PRO A 155 -12.22 4.26 -0.04
N LEU A 156 -11.88 4.88 1.10
CA LEU A 156 -10.54 4.88 1.67
C LEU A 156 -10.49 3.96 2.89
N PHE A 157 -9.61 2.98 2.86
CA PHE A 157 -9.28 2.09 3.97
C PHE A 157 -7.82 2.33 4.39
N GLY A 158 -7.39 1.72 5.49
CA GLY A 158 -6.01 1.86 5.92
C GLY A 158 -5.82 1.74 7.42
N PHE A 159 -4.62 2.09 7.86
CA PHE A 159 -4.26 2.09 9.28
C PHE A 159 -3.15 3.11 9.55
N PHE A 160 -3.00 3.43 10.84
CA PHE A 160 -1.82 4.14 11.35
C PHE A 160 -0.83 3.12 11.92
N GLY A 161 0.44 3.18 11.48
CA GLY A 161 1.47 2.20 11.81
C GLY A 161 2.78 2.80 12.27
N HIS A 162 3.76 1.95 12.56
CA HIS A 162 5.11 2.32 13.04
C HIS A 162 6.12 2.55 11.90
N GLY A 163 5.64 2.68 10.67
CA GLY A 163 6.46 2.74 9.47
C GLY A 163 5.67 2.26 8.27
N GLU A 164 6.05 2.75 7.11
CA GLU A 164 5.31 2.61 5.87
C GLU A 164 6.14 1.84 4.85
N ILE A 165 5.45 1.07 4.01
CA ILE A 165 6.05 0.37 2.89
C ILE A 165 5.46 0.96 1.61
N GLY A 166 6.29 1.41 0.68
CA GLY A 166 5.87 1.84 -0.66
C GLY A 166 6.49 3.14 -1.13
N CYS A 167 6.48 3.39 -2.43
CA CYS A 167 7.04 4.58 -3.07
C CYS A 167 6.04 5.19 -4.06
N ASP A 168 6.40 6.30 -4.69
CA ASP A 168 5.70 6.78 -5.88
C ASP A 168 5.79 5.73 -7.00
N ARG A 169 4.64 5.24 -7.48
CA ARG A 169 4.60 4.26 -8.57
C ARG A 169 3.26 4.27 -9.26
N ILE A 170 3.27 4.13 -10.58
CA ILE A 170 2.05 3.98 -11.38
C ILE A 170 2.18 2.72 -12.24
N VAL A 171 1.23 1.81 -12.08
CA VAL A 171 1.14 0.55 -12.81
C VAL A 171 -0.20 0.52 -13.52
N THR A 172 -0.20 0.80 -14.81
CA THR A 172 -1.38 0.65 -15.68
C THR A 172 -1.05 -0.34 -16.80
N GLY A 173 -2.05 -1.07 -17.31
CA GLY A 173 -1.83 -2.11 -18.33
C GLY A 173 -1.06 -1.64 -19.59
N ASN A 174 -1.05 -0.33 -19.87
CA ASN A 174 -0.38 0.25 -21.02
C ASN A 174 0.79 1.19 -20.68
N PHE A 175 0.99 1.53 -19.40
CA PHE A 175 2.00 2.50 -18.97
C PHE A 175 2.51 2.15 -17.57
N ILE A 176 3.79 1.79 -17.51
CA ILE A 176 4.60 1.93 -16.30
C ILE A 176 5.29 3.28 -16.46
N LEU A 177 4.97 4.27 -15.62
CA LEU A 177 5.73 5.53 -15.63
C LEU A 177 7.17 5.20 -15.21
N ARG A 178 8.08 5.32 -16.18
CA ARG A 178 9.50 4.97 -16.08
C ARG A 178 10.26 6.15 -15.49
N GLU A 179 10.75 6.00 -14.26
CA GLU A 179 12.08 6.53 -13.95
C GLU A 179 13.12 5.49 -14.37
N CYS A 180 14.02 5.93 -15.24
CA CYS A 180 15.03 5.13 -15.92
C CYS A 180 16.28 4.98 -15.02
N SER A 181 16.09 4.44 -13.80
CA SER A 181 17.19 4.11 -12.90
C SER A 181 17.21 2.61 -12.62
N ASP A 182 18.36 1.98 -12.80
CA ASP A 182 18.60 0.58 -12.39
C ASP A 182 18.62 0.42 -10.85
N ILE A 183 18.56 1.53 -10.12
CA ILE A 183 18.46 1.56 -8.66
C ILE A 183 17.03 1.18 -8.27
N LYS A 184 16.91 0.14 -7.42
CA LYS A 184 15.63 -0.25 -6.82
C LYS A 184 15.12 0.87 -5.93
N ASP A 185 13.81 1.09 -5.97
CA ASP A 185 13.19 2.10 -5.11
C ASP A 185 13.39 1.74 -3.64
N ASP A 186 13.72 2.75 -2.83
CA ASP A 186 13.60 2.61 -1.38
C ASP A 186 12.11 2.55 -1.04
N LEU A 187 11.74 1.52 -0.29
CA LEU A 187 10.35 1.23 0.04
C LEU A 187 10.09 1.30 1.53
N LEU A 188 11.11 1.38 2.39
CA LEU A 188 10.93 1.35 3.84
C LEU A 188 11.04 2.77 4.39
N HIS A 189 9.98 3.25 5.01
CA HIS A 189 9.90 4.64 5.43
C HIS A 189 9.42 4.79 6.87
N CYS A 190 9.75 5.95 7.45
CA CYS A 190 9.29 6.39 8.76
C CYS A 190 8.87 7.86 8.64
N TYR A 191 7.84 8.25 9.40
CA TYR A 191 7.25 9.59 9.32
C TYR A 191 6.69 9.92 7.92
N THR A 192 6.24 8.92 7.17
CA THR A 192 5.61 9.12 5.86
C THR A 192 4.18 8.57 5.82
N THR A 193 3.47 8.87 4.74
CA THR A 193 2.19 8.22 4.41
C THR A 193 2.29 7.69 2.99
N VAL A 194 1.87 6.46 2.77
CA VAL A 194 1.67 5.89 1.43
C VAL A 194 0.18 5.85 1.12
N MET A 195 -0.21 6.56 0.06
CA MET A 195 -1.58 6.56 -0.45
C MET A 195 -1.64 5.74 -1.73
N THR A 196 -2.49 4.72 -1.75
CA THR A 196 -2.58 3.72 -2.84
C THR A 196 -3.98 3.69 -3.43
N LEU A 197 -4.11 3.66 -4.74
CA LEU A 197 -5.34 3.35 -5.46
C LEU A 197 -5.20 2.00 -6.15
N ILE A 198 -6.20 1.12 -5.99
CA ILE A 198 -6.29 -0.15 -6.71
C ILE A 198 -7.61 -0.17 -7.48
N HIS A 199 -7.53 -0.09 -8.80
CA HIS A 199 -8.67 -0.22 -9.71
C HIS A 199 -8.78 -1.67 -10.20
N LEU A 200 -9.97 -2.27 -10.00
CA LEU A 200 -10.22 -3.68 -10.23
C LEU A 200 -10.62 -4.01 -11.69
N GLY A 201 -10.60 -3.03 -12.59
CA GLY A 201 -11.03 -3.18 -13.99
C GLY A 201 -12.50 -2.83 -14.20
N SER A 202 -13.02 -2.96 -15.42
CA SER A 202 -14.43 -2.71 -15.72
C SER A 202 -15.18 -4.04 -15.80
N THR A 203 -16.35 -4.16 -15.16
CA THR A 203 -17.25 -5.31 -15.28
C THR A 203 -18.03 -5.33 -16.60
N LYS A 204 -17.50 -4.75 -17.68
CA LYS A 204 -18.09 -4.98 -19.00
C LYS A 204 -17.89 -6.46 -19.32
N ALA A 205 -18.93 -7.25 -19.09
CA ALA A 205 -19.08 -8.56 -19.68
C ALA A 205 -18.74 -8.42 -21.16
N ASN A 206 -17.82 -9.25 -21.66
CA ASN A 206 -17.54 -9.39 -23.07
C ASN A 206 -18.89 -9.50 -23.79
N GLN A 207 -19.31 -8.44 -24.48
CA GLN A 207 -20.33 -8.59 -25.50
C GLN A 207 -19.63 -9.32 -26.63
N VAL A 208 -19.94 -10.62 -26.68
CA VAL A 208 -19.59 -11.59 -27.72
C VAL A 208 -20.03 -11.06 -29.08
#